data_AF-A0A7J8AQ40-F1
#
_entry.id   AF-A0A7J8AQ40-F1
#
_cell.length_a   1.000
_cell.length_b   1.000
_cell.length_c   1.000
_cell.angle_alpha   90.00
_cell.angle_beta   90.00
_cell.angle_gamma   90.00
#
_symmetry.space_group_name_H-M   'P 1'
#
loop_
_entity.id
_entity.type
_entity.pdbx_description
1 polymer ?
#
loop_
_entity_poly.entity_id
_entity_poly.type
_entity_poly.pdbx_seq_one_letter_code
_entity_poly.pdbx_strand_id
1 'polypeptide(L)'
;MPSALPLLPRPYQHWSCLKVTVLRKFLNFLWWLKIKLKATRKPRRLFCFLRNLRPGITLLNVSKLNILKLAPGGHVGRFCIWTESAFRKLDELYGTWRRAASLKSNYNLPMHKMLNTDLSRILKSPEIQRALRAPRKKIHRRVLKKNPLKNLRIMLKLNPYAKTMRRNTILRHAKNHKLRVDRAAAALEAKSDEKGVPGKKPVVGKKGKTEKKPAEKKPTTEEKKPVA
;
A
#
# COMPACT_ATOMS: atom_id res chain seq x y z
N MET A 1 -0.10 41.40 26.23
CA MET A 1 -0.99 41.03 25.13
C MET A 1 -0.41 39.85 24.36
N PRO A 2 -0.85 38.60 24.61
CA PRO A 2 -0.62 37.52 23.66
C PRO A 2 -1.95 36.99 23.10
N SER A 3 -2.07 37.11 21.77
CA SER A 3 -3.14 36.62 20.92
C SER A 3 -3.25 35.09 20.93
N ALA A 4 -4.49 34.60 21.01
CA ALA A 4 -4.88 33.20 21.10
C ALA A 4 -4.60 32.39 19.82
N LEU A 5 -4.06 31.18 20.00
CA LEU A 5 -4.10 30.06 19.06
C LEU A 5 -5.08 29.00 19.60
N PRO A 6 -5.94 28.38 18.77
CA PRO A 6 -6.90 27.40 19.26
C PRO A 6 -6.30 25.99 19.31
N LEU A 7 -6.26 25.43 20.52
CA LEU A 7 -5.99 24.02 20.78
C LEU A 7 -7.27 23.21 20.56
N LEU A 8 -7.22 22.20 19.68
CA LEU A 8 -8.25 21.17 19.56
C LEU A 8 -7.82 19.92 20.34
N PRO A 9 -8.62 19.44 21.31
CA PRO A 9 -8.38 18.16 21.97
C PRO A 9 -9.28 17.05 21.41
N ARG A 10 -8.71 15.86 21.20
CA ARG A 10 -9.37 14.57 21.47
C ARG A 10 -8.66 13.98 22.70
N PRO A 11 -9.22 13.04 23.50
CA PRO A 11 -10.33 12.11 23.20
C PRO A 11 -11.30 11.82 24.37
N TYR A 12 -12.60 11.57 24.13
CA TYR A 12 -13.44 10.87 25.12
C TYR A 12 -14.41 9.88 24.47
N GLN A 13 -14.07 8.60 24.64
CA GLN A 13 -14.96 7.45 24.51
C GLN A 13 -15.96 7.50 25.67
N HIS A 14 -17.23 7.82 25.40
CA HIS A 14 -18.30 7.63 26.38
C HIS A 14 -18.83 6.19 26.29
N TRP A 15 -18.09 5.23 26.84
CA TRP A 15 -18.61 3.92 27.19
C TRP A 15 -19.20 3.99 28.60
N SER A 16 -20.53 4.02 28.71
CA SER A 16 -21.32 3.49 29.83
C SER A 16 -22.76 3.97 29.71
N CYS A 17 -23.63 3.18 29.06
CA CYS A 17 -25.04 2.95 29.43
C CYS A 17 -25.74 2.11 28.34
N LEU A 18 -25.27 0.90 28.00
CA LEU A 18 -26.03 0.03 27.08
C LEU A 18 -25.95 -1.47 27.38
N LYS A 19 -25.19 -1.90 28.40
CA LYS A 19 -25.04 -3.33 28.71
C LYS A 19 -26.17 -3.89 29.59
N VAL A 20 -26.88 -3.08 30.37
CA VAL A 20 -27.93 -3.57 31.27
C VAL A 20 -29.32 -3.63 30.59
N THR A 21 -29.59 -2.73 29.64
CA THR A 21 -30.90 -2.64 28.98
C THR A 21 -31.14 -3.75 27.95
N VAL A 22 -30.09 -4.22 27.28
CA VAL A 22 -30.19 -5.33 26.31
C VAL A 22 -30.42 -6.66 27.05
N LEU A 23 -29.71 -6.90 28.16
CA LEU A 23 -29.83 -8.14 28.92
C LEU A 23 -31.18 -8.25 29.65
N ARG A 24 -31.68 -7.16 30.24
CA ARG A 24 -32.98 -7.15 30.95
C ARG A 24 -34.17 -7.25 29.99
N LYS A 25 -34.04 -6.75 28.75
CA LYS A 25 -35.02 -6.98 27.67
C LYS A 25 -34.93 -8.40 27.10
N PHE A 26 -33.73 -8.98 26.99
CA PHE A 26 -33.56 -10.36 26.52
C PHE A 26 -34.07 -11.37 27.55
N LEU A 27 -33.84 -11.15 28.86
CA LEU A 27 -34.38 -11.98 29.93
C LEU A 27 -35.91 -11.87 30.05
N ASN A 28 -36.48 -10.66 29.92
CA ASN A 28 -37.94 -10.52 29.87
C ASN A 28 -38.54 -11.16 28.61
N PHE A 29 -37.86 -11.07 27.46
CA PHE A 29 -38.26 -11.77 26.24
C PHE A 29 -38.18 -13.29 26.41
N LEU A 30 -37.12 -13.82 27.03
CA LEU A 30 -36.97 -15.24 27.35
C LEU A 30 -37.98 -15.72 28.39
N TRP A 31 -38.29 -14.92 29.42
CA TRP A 31 -39.30 -15.26 30.44
C TRP A 31 -40.72 -15.26 29.84
N TRP A 32 -41.04 -14.25 29.02
CA TRP A 32 -42.29 -14.20 28.26
C TRP A 32 -42.39 -15.34 27.22
N LEU A 33 -41.29 -15.65 26.52
CA LEU A 33 -41.20 -16.78 25.60
C LEU A 33 -41.42 -18.10 26.35
N LYS A 34 -40.81 -18.30 27.53
CA LYS A 34 -40.90 -19.53 28.33
C LYS A 34 -42.29 -19.75 28.95
N ILE A 35 -42.98 -18.68 29.35
CA ILE A 35 -44.37 -18.72 29.84
C ILE A 35 -45.38 -18.96 28.70
N LYS A 36 -45.16 -18.36 27.51
CA LYS A 36 -46.09 -18.50 26.37
C LYS A 36 -45.85 -19.77 25.54
N LEU A 37 -44.62 -20.31 25.47
CA LEU A 37 -44.33 -21.57 24.74
C LEU A 37 -44.96 -22.80 25.38
N LYS A 38 -45.20 -22.77 26.71
CA LYS A 38 -45.84 -23.89 27.42
C LYS A 38 -47.30 -24.11 26.99
N ALA A 39 -47.92 -23.11 26.33
CA ALA A 39 -49.30 -23.15 25.84
C ALA A 39 -49.45 -23.57 24.36
N THR A 40 -48.37 -23.78 23.60
CA THR A 40 -48.46 -24.14 22.17
C THR A 40 -48.05 -25.58 21.90
N ARG A 41 -48.85 -26.54 22.40
CA ARG A 41 -48.78 -27.96 21.98
C ARG A 41 -49.26 -28.19 20.54
N LYS A 42 -49.82 -27.18 19.85
CA LYS A 42 -50.30 -27.30 18.47
C LYS A 42 -49.50 -26.39 17.51
N PRO A 43 -48.88 -26.96 16.44
CA PRO A 43 -48.00 -26.22 15.52
C PRO A 43 -48.72 -25.11 14.74
N ARG A 44 -50.05 -25.20 14.58
CA ARG A 44 -50.85 -24.22 13.83
C ARG A 44 -50.89 -22.83 14.51
N ARG A 45 -50.87 -22.75 15.84
CA ARG A 45 -50.94 -21.47 16.57
C ARG A 45 -49.60 -20.72 16.56
N LEU A 46 -48.48 -21.46 16.55
CA LEU A 46 -47.13 -20.89 16.46
C LEU A 46 -46.89 -20.20 15.11
N PHE A 47 -47.48 -20.74 14.03
CA PHE A 47 -47.36 -20.19 12.68
C PHE A 47 -48.00 -18.80 12.56
N CYS A 48 -49.23 -18.62 13.05
CA CYS A 48 -49.90 -17.32 13.03
C CYS A 48 -49.18 -16.30 13.93
N PHE A 49 -48.71 -16.75 15.09
CA PHE A 49 -47.98 -15.90 16.04
C PHE A 49 -46.69 -15.34 15.42
N LEU A 50 -45.83 -16.18 14.84
CA LEU A 50 -44.53 -15.75 14.29
C LEU A 50 -44.65 -14.92 13.00
N ARG A 51 -45.78 -14.98 12.30
CA ARG A 51 -46.06 -14.09 11.16
C ARG A 51 -46.47 -12.68 11.60
N ASN A 52 -47.10 -12.57 12.77
CA ASN A 52 -47.52 -11.29 13.34
C ASN A 52 -46.43 -10.67 14.23
N LEU A 53 -45.51 -11.50 14.72
CA LEU A 53 -44.39 -11.09 15.58
C LEU A 53 -43.26 -10.47 14.74
N ARG A 54 -43.40 -9.19 14.41
CA ARG A 54 -42.45 -8.35 13.65
C ARG A 54 -42.26 -8.68 12.16
N PRO A 55 -42.22 -7.66 11.29
CA PRO A 55 -41.77 -7.84 9.91
C PRO A 55 -40.29 -8.26 9.89
N GLY A 56 -39.95 -9.30 9.11
CA GLY A 56 -38.59 -9.82 8.93
C GLY A 56 -38.37 -11.28 9.34
N ILE A 57 -39.32 -11.89 10.06
CA ILE A 57 -39.28 -13.32 10.40
C ILE A 57 -39.90 -14.15 9.27
N THR A 58 -39.12 -15.09 8.72
CA THR A 58 -39.62 -16.03 7.70
C THR A 58 -39.73 -17.44 8.28
N LEU A 59 -40.90 -18.05 8.12
CA LEU A 59 -41.14 -19.44 8.50
C LEU A 59 -40.78 -20.39 7.36
N LEU A 60 -40.08 -21.47 7.71
CA LEU A 60 -39.61 -22.51 6.81
C LEU A 60 -39.94 -23.88 7.39
N ASN A 61 -40.32 -24.81 6.52
CA ASN A 61 -40.50 -26.22 6.88
C ASN A 61 -39.26 -27.02 6.47
N VAL A 62 -38.83 -27.95 7.33
CA VAL A 62 -37.61 -28.75 7.14
C VAL A 62 -37.69 -29.67 5.93
N SER A 63 -38.86 -30.25 5.65
CA SER A 63 -39.06 -31.11 4.48
C SER A 63 -39.02 -30.32 3.16
N LYS A 64 -39.23 -29.00 3.21
CA LYS A 64 -39.30 -28.10 2.04
C LYS A 64 -38.48 -26.83 2.29
N LEU A 65 -37.18 -27.00 2.48
CA LEU A 65 -36.25 -25.88 2.65
C LEU A 65 -36.06 -25.16 1.31
N ASN A 66 -36.25 -23.83 1.32
CA ASN A 66 -36.10 -22.99 0.14
C ASN A 66 -34.80 -22.18 0.23
N ILE A 67 -33.97 -22.29 -0.81
CA ILE A 67 -32.67 -21.62 -0.92
C ILE A 67 -32.84 -20.09 -0.92
N LEU A 68 -33.86 -19.55 -1.58
CA LEU A 68 -34.09 -18.09 -1.65
C LEU A 68 -34.35 -17.46 -0.27
N LYS A 69 -34.95 -18.24 0.63
CA LYS A 69 -35.23 -17.81 2.00
C LYS A 69 -34.04 -18.09 2.93
N LEU A 70 -33.22 -19.10 2.66
CA LEU A 70 -32.01 -19.35 3.46
C LEU A 70 -30.87 -18.39 3.10
N ALA A 71 -30.71 -18.06 1.83
CA ALA A 71 -29.69 -17.16 1.30
C ALA A 71 -30.33 -16.07 0.43
N PRO A 72 -31.00 -15.07 1.04
CA PRO A 72 -31.56 -13.96 0.27
C PRO A 72 -30.43 -13.21 -0.45
N GLY A 73 -30.60 -13.00 -1.76
CA GLY A 73 -29.58 -12.35 -2.60
C GLY A 73 -28.26 -13.12 -2.71
N GLY A 74 -28.25 -14.43 -2.43
CA GLY A 74 -27.07 -15.29 -2.62
C GLY A 74 -26.04 -15.25 -1.48
N HIS A 75 -26.32 -14.57 -0.37
CA HIS A 75 -25.43 -14.53 0.78
C HIS A 75 -25.74 -15.68 1.75
N VAL A 76 -24.74 -16.49 2.08
CA VAL A 76 -24.86 -17.54 3.11
C VAL A 76 -24.75 -16.93 4.52
N GLY A 77 -25.30 -17.61 5.54
CA GLY A 77 -25.18 -17.18 6.94
C GLY A 77 -26.40 -16.45 7.52
N ARG A 78 -27.62 -16.77 7.05
CA ARG A 78 -28.85 -16.30 7.70
C ARG A 78 -28.97 -16.90 9.10
N PHE A 79 -29.36 -16.07 10.08
CA PHE A 79 -29.65 -16.54 11.43
C PHE A 79 -30.89 -17.44 11.43
N CYS A 80 -30.69 -18.74 11.65
CA CYS A 80 -31.75 -19.75 11.70
C CYS A 80 -31.98 -20.21 13.14
N ILE A 81 -33.24 -20.28 13.55
CA ILE A 81 -33.68 -20.85 14.83
C ILE A 81 -34.42 -22.15 14.53
N TRP A 82 -33.99 -23.24 15.15
CA TRP A 82 -34.57 -24.57 14.96
C TRP A 82 -35.39 -25.00 16.18
N THR A 83 -36.48 -25.73 15.96
CA THR A 83 -37.15 -26.51 17.01
C THR A 83 -36.49 -27.88 17.15
N GLU A 84 -36.60 -28.51 18.31
CA GLU A 84 -35.95 -29.81 18.57
C GLU A 84 -36.35 -30.88 17.54
N SER A 85 -37.65 -31.02 17.26
CA SER A 85 -38.15 -31.97 16.27
C SER A 85 -37.71 -31.66 14.85
N ALA A 86 -37.48 -30.38 14.53
CA ALA A 86 -36.96 -29.97 13.23
C ALA A 86 -35.49 -30.37 13.07
N PHE A 87 -34.69 -30.24 14.14
CA PHE A 87 -33.27 -30.59 14.11
C PHE A 87 -33.06 -32.10 13.96
N ARG A 88 -33.82 -32.93 14.69
CA ARG A 88 -33.75 -34.41 14.55
C ARG A 88 -34.09 -34.89 13.13
N LYS A 89 -35.09 -34.27 12.49
CA LYS A 89 -35.50 -34.60 11.11
C LYS A 89 -34.45 -34.27 10.04
N LEU A 90 -33.50 -33.36 10.30
CA LEU A 90 -32.46 -33.04 9.33
C LEU A 90 -31.50 -34.22 9.12
N ASP A 91 -31.20 -34.97 10.17
CA ASP A 91 -30.36 -36.17 10.10
C ASP A 91 -31.03 -37.27 9.25
N GLU A 92 -32.36 -37.44 9.38
CA GLU A 92 -33.13 -38.37 8.54
C GLU A 92 -33.24 -37.91 7.07
N LEU A 93 -33.33 -36.59 6.84
CA LEU A 93 -33.51 -35.99 5.50
C LEU A 93 -32.23 -35.96 4.66
N TYR A 94 -31.09 -35.66 5.28
CA TYR A 94 -29.82 -35.50 4.58
C TYR A 94 -28.85 -36.63 4.89
N GLY A 95 -28.92 -37.24 6.06
CA GLY A 95 -27.99 -38.27 6.51
C GLY A 95 -26.67 -37.71 7.01
N THR A 96 -25.71 -38.61 7.18
CA THR A 96 -24.32 -38.31 7.53
C THR A 96 -23.41 -38.86 6.42
N TRP A 97 -22.12 -38.52 6.42
CA TRP A 97 -21.20 -39.12 5.43
C TRP A 97 -21.11 -40.65 5.49
N ARG A 98 -21.50 -41.28 6.61
CA ARG A 98 -21.52 -42.75 6.78
C ARG A 98 -22.87 -43.38 6.47
N ARG A 99 -23.97 -42.63 6.59
CA ARG A 99 -25.34 -43.14 6.46
C ARG A 99 -26.10 -42.29 5.43
N ALA A 100 -26.56 -42.92 4.36
CA ALA A 100 -27.34 -42.26 3.32
C ALA A 100 -28.67 -41.71 3.87
N ALA A 101 -29.24 -40.72 3.18
CA ALA A 101 -30.54 -40.14 3.53
C ALA A 101 -31.66 -41.19 3.47
N SER A 102 -32.55 -41.19 4.47
CA SER A 102 -33.69 -42.12 4.50
C SER A 102 -34.87 -41.61 3.67
N LEU A 103 -35.09 -40.29 3.68
CA LEU A 103 -36.26 -39.67 3.03
C LEU A 103 -36.01 -39.22 1.58
N LYS A 104 -34.75 -39.08 1.17
CA LYS A 104 -34.36 -38.72 -0.20
C LYS A 104 -33.64 -39.89 -0.85
N SER A 105 -34.21 -40.41 -1.93
CA SER A 105 -33.58 -41.45 -2.73
C SER A 105 -32.31 -40.93 -3.41
N ASN A 106 -31.28 -41.78 -3.47
CA ASN A 106 -30.03 -41.53 -4.18
C ASN A 106 -29.32 -40.21 -3.83
N TYR A 107 -29.50 -39.71 -2.60
CA TYR A 107 -28.84 -38.50 -2.11
C TYR A 107 -27.83 -38.85 -1.02
N ASN A 108 -26.60 -38.34 -1.18
CA ASN A 108 -25.56 -38.39 -0.16
C ASN A 108 -24.89 -37.00 -0.02
N LEU A 109 -24.29 -36.74 1.14
CA LEU A 109 -23.58 -35.50 1.39
C LEU A 109 -22.36 -35.40 0.46
N PRO A 110 -22.11 -34.22 -0.14
CA PRO A 110 -20.89 -33.97 -0.88
C PRO A 110 -19.65 -34.23 -0.01
N MET A 111 -18.65 -34.87 -0.60
CA MET A 111 -17.34 -35.02 0.04
C MET A 111 -16.61 -33.67 0.05
N HIS A 112 -16.03 -33.33 1.19
CA HIS A 112 -15.19 -32.15 1.30
C HIS A 112 -13.90 -32.36 0.49
N LYS A 113 -13.47 -31.36 -0.28
CA LYS A 113 -12.21 -31.44 -1.05
C LYS A 113 -10.98 -31.37 -0.15
N MET A 114 -11.10 -30.71 1.00
CA MET A 114 -10.04 -30.55 2.00
C MET A 114 -10.60 -30.95 3.36
N LEU A 115 -9.90 -31.86 4.06
CA LEU A 115 -10.26 -32.30 5.42
C LEU A 115 -10.07 -31.17 6.43
N ASN A 116 -8.89 -30.53 6.39
CA ASN A 116 -8.52 -29.43 7.27
C ASN A 116 -8.58 -28.11 6.48
N THR A 117 -9.46 -27.19 6.88
CA THR A 117 -9.60 -25.87 6.24
C THR A 117 -8.62 -24.83 6.76
N ASP A 118 -7.98 -25.09 7.91
CA ASP A 118 -7.08 -24.14 8.57
C ASP A 118 -5.70 -24.11 7.92
N LEU A 119 -5.61 -23.44 6.77
CA LEU A 119 -4.38 -23.24 6.02
C LEU A 119 -3.25 -22.63 6.87
N SER A 120 -3.60 -21.70 7.77
CA SER A 120 -2.61 -21.06 8.65
C SER A 120 -1.92 -22.05 9.58
N ARG A 121 -2.63 -23.08 10.05
CA ARG A 121 -2.06 -24.13 10.90
C ARG A 121 -1.17 -25.06 10.08
N ILE A 122 -1.66 -25.48 8.90
CA ILE A 122 -0.92 -26.33 7.97
C ILE A 122 0.39 -25.66 7.56
N LEU A 123 0.33 -24.41 7.09
CA LEU A 123 1.53 -23.68 6.65
C LEU A 123 2.56 -23.46 7.75
N LYS A 124 2.15 -23.37 9.02
CA LYS A 124 3.03 -23.18 10.17
C LYS A 124 3.49 -24.50 10.81
N SER A 125 3.11 -25.64 10.25
CA SER A 125 3.46 -26.94 10.80
C SER A 125 4.97 -27.22 10.63
N PRO A 126 5.62 -27.88 11.61
CA PRO A 126 7.06 -28.09 11.58
C PRO A 126 7.51 -28.99 10.42
N GLU A 127 6.64 -29.89 9.96
CA GLU A 127 6.89 -30.80 8.85
C GLU A 127 7.08 -30.01 7.54
N ILE A 128 6.21 -29.01 7.30
CA ILE A 128 6.32 -28.13 6.14
C ILE A 128 7.51 -27.18 6.31
N GLN A 129 7.63 -26.53 7.47
CA GLN A 129 8.69 -25.55 7.71
C GLN A 129 10.10 -26.13 7.61
N ARG A 130 10.30 -27.40 7.98
CA ARG A 130 11.58 -28.10 7.83
C ARG A 130 12.00 -28.27 6.36
N ALA A 131 11.05 -28.44 5.46
CA ALA A 131 11.32 -28.61 4.03
C ALA A 131 11.45 -27.28 3.27
N LEU A 132 10.99 -26.17 3.86
CA LEU A 132 10.98 -24.87 3.19
C LEU A 132 12.36 -24.20 3.17
N ARG A 133 12.63 -23.49 2.08
CA ARG A 133 13.79 -22.61 1.94
C ARG A 133 13.54 -21.28 2.64
N ALA A 134 14.62 -20.59 3.03
CA ALA A 134 14.54 -19.26 3.62
C ALA A 134 13.82 -18.27 2.70
N PRO A 135 12.90 -17.44 3.23
CA PRO A 135 12.10 -16.52 2.41
C PRO A 135 12.96 -15.36 1.86
N ARG A 136 12.86 -15.13 0.54
CA ARG A 136 13.53 -13.99 -0.13
C ARG A 136 12.64 -12.75 -0.11
N LYS A 137 12.75 -11.94 0.95
CA LYS A 137 11.93 -10.72 1.14
C LYS A 137 12.50 -9.45 0.47
N LYS A 138 13.59 -9.57 -0.32
CA LYS A 138 14.25 -8.42 -0.94
C LYS A 138 13.46 -7.95 -2.18
N ILE A 139 12.85 -6.77 -2.07
CA ILE A 139 12.15 -6.14 -3.19
C ILE A 139 13.16 -5.38 -4.05
N HIS A 140 13.41 -5.87 -5.27
CA HIS A 140 14.26 -5.18 -6.24
C HIS A 140 13.46 -4.09 -6.97
N ARG A 141 13.63 -2.84 -6.56
CA ARG A 141 13.03 -1.70 -7.25
C ARG A 141 13.85 -1.31 -8.49
N ARG A 142 13.18 -0.74 -9.50
CA ARG A 142 13.85 -0.19 -10.67
C ARG A 142 14.85 0.88 -10.23
N VAL A 143 16.13 0.68 -10.56
CA VAL A 143 17.18 1.67 -10.30
C VAL A 143 17.23 2.64 -11.48
N LEU A 144 17.05 3.93 -11.23
CA LEU A 144 17.23 4.96 -12.26
C LEU A 144 18.71 5.02 -12.68
N LYS A 145 18.98 4.81 -13.97
CA LYS A 145 20.32 4.95 -14.54
C LYS A 145 20.70 6.43 -14.62
N LYS A 146 21.51 6.88 -13.66
CA LYS A 146 22.08 8.23 -13.64
C LYS A 146 23.23 8.33 -14.65
N ASN A 147 23.31 9.43 -15.38
CA ASN A 147 24.40 9.66 -16.34
C ASN A 147 25.75 9.83 -15.60
N PRO A 148 26.80 9.02 -15.89
CA PRO A 148 28.08 9.04 -15.17
C PRO A 148 28.95 10.25 -15.52
N LEU A 149 28.85 10.79 -16.74
CA LEU A 149 29.62 11.96 -17.15
C LEU A 149 29.19 13.19 -16.33
N LYS A 150 27.88 13.28 -16.05
CA LYS A 150 27.28 14.33 -15.20
C LYS A 150 27.41 14.03 -13.70
N ASN A 151 27.33 12.75 -13.28
CA ASN A 151 27.37 12.35 -11.87
C ASN A 151 28.68 11.66 -11.49
N LEU A 152 29.58 12.37 -10.79
CA LEU A 152 30.89 11.85 -10.39
C LEU A 152 30.80 10.54 -9.59
N ARG A 153 29.91 10.43 -8.60
CA ARG A 153 29.80 9.21 -7.76
C ARG A 153 29.47 7.95 -8.57
N ILE A 154 28.66 8.11 -9.62
CA ILE A 154 28.32 7.00 -10.52
C ILE A 154 29.51 6.65 -11.41
N MET A 155 30.22 7.67 -11.91
CA MET A 155 31.48 7.45 -12.63
C MET A 155 32.49 6.68 -11.77
N LEU A 156 32.65 7.06 -10.50
CA LEU A 156 33.58 6.40 -9.58
C LEU A 156 33.15 4.98 -9.21
N LYS A 157 31.84 4.73 -9.07
CA LYS A 157 31.30 3.39 -8.85
C LYS A 157 31.55 2.46 -10.05
N LEU A 158 31.55 3.01 -11.27
CA LEU A 158 31.80 2.26 -12.49
C LEU A 158 33.30 2.13 -12.79
N ASN A 159 34.06 3.22 -12.62
CA ASN A 159 35.47 3.31 -12.91
C ASN A 159 36.21 4.10 -11.79
N PRO A 160 36.94 3.43 -10.89
CA PRO A 160 37.67 4.10 -9.81
C PRO A 160 38.84 4.95 -10.31
N TYR A 161 39.47 4.58 -11.44
CA TYR A 161 40.58 5.32 -12.04
C TYR A 161 40.19 6.72 -12.55
N ALA A 162 38.89 6.96 -12.80
CA ALA A 162 38.40 8.28 -13.15
C ALA A 162 38.71 9.34 -12.07
N LYS A 163 38.89 8.94 -10.80
CA LYS A 163 39.27 9.85 -9.70
C LYS A 163 40.69 10.40 -9.89
N THR A 164 41.66 9.52 -10.11
CA THR A 164 43.07 9.87 -10.28
C THR A 164 43.27 10.64 -11.57
N MET A 165 42.63 10.19 -12.66
CA MET A 165 42.66 10.88 -13.94
C MET A 165 42.16 12.33 -13.82
N ARG A 166 40.98 12.56 -13.20
CA ARG A 166 40.45 13.92 -12.98
C ARG A 166 41.37 14.76 -12.09
N ARG A 167 41.95 14.18 -11.04
CA ARG A 167 42.89 14.91 -10.17
C ARG A 167 44.12 15.36 -10.94
N ASN A 168 44.70 14.46 -11.74
CA ASN A 168 45.89 14.76 -12.52
C ASN A 168 45.61 15.81 -13.60
N THR A 169 44.45 15.78 -14.25
CA THR A 169 44.07 16.82 -15.21
C THR A 169 43.89 18.19 -14.55
N ILE A 170 43.23 18.25 -13.37
CA ILE A 170 43.09 19.51 -12.62
C ILE A 170 44.46 20.10 -12.25
N LEU A 171 45.37 19.28 -11.73
CA LEU A 171 46.72 19.72 -11.37
C LEU A 171 47.49 20.23 -12.59
N ARG A 172 47.42 19.54 -13.73
CA ARG A 172 48.04 19.98 -14.99
C ARG A 172 47.43 21.30 -15.48
N HIS A 173 46.11 21.45 -15.46
CA HIS A 173 45.44 22.69 -15.88
C HIS A 173 45.80 23.87 -14.98
N ALA A 174 45.84 23.69 -13.66
CA ALA A 174 46.24 24.73 -12.73
C ALA A 174 47.69 25.19 -12.98
N LYS A 175 48.61 24.24 -13.20
CA LYS A 175 50.00 24.53 -13.54
C LYS A 175 50.11 25.34 -14.84
N ASN A 176 49.40 24.92 -15.89
CA ASN A 176 49.41 25.62 -17.18
C ASN A 176 48.78 27.01 -17.10
N HIS A 177 47.71 27.19 -16.33
CA HIS A 177 47.10 28.49 -16.11
C HIS A 177 48.06 29.45 -15.40
N LYS A 178 48.73 28.97 -14.33
CA LYS A 178 49.75 29.74 -13.62
C LYS A 178 50.86 30.21 -14.56
N LEU A 179 51.44 29.29 -15.33
CA LEU A 179 52.46 29.63 -16.34
C LEU A 179 51.98 30.67 -17.36
N ARG A 180 50.70 30.61 -17.78
CA ARG A 180 50.13 31.59 -18.71
C ARG A 180 49.97 32.97 -18.06
N VAL A 181 49.55 33.02 -16.80
CA VAL A 181 49.43 34.27 -16.03
C VAL A 181 50.81 34.88 -15.81
N ASP A 182 51.80 34.07 -15.39
CA ASP A 182 53.17 34.54 -15.17
C ASP A 182 53.80 35.07 -16.47
N ARG A 183 53.60 34.38 -17.59
CA ARG A 183 54.04 34.86 -18.92
C ARG A 183 53.31 36.13 -19.36
N ALA A 184 52.01 36.23 -19.08
CA ALA A 184 51.25 37.44 -19.40
C ALA A 184 51.69 38.63 -18.54
N ALA A 185 51.98 38.41 -17.25
CA ALA A 185 52.54 39.41 -16.36
C ALA A 185 53.92 39.87 -16.84
N ALA A 186 54.84 38.94 -17.12
CA ALA A 186 56.16 39.28 -17.66
C ALA A 186 56.08 40.05 -19.00
N ALA A 187 55.12 39.72 -19.87
CA ALA A 187 54.88 40.44 -21.12
C ALA A 187 54.22 41.82 -20.92
N LEU A 188 53.54 42.07 -19.80
CA LEU A 188 53.03 43.39 -19.43
C LEU A 188 54.16 44.24 -18.84
N GLU A 189 54.99 43.68 -17.97
CA GLU A 189 56.18 44.37 -17.43
C GLU A 189 57.14 44.79 -18.55
N ALA A 190 57.43 43.90 -19.49
CA ALA A 190 58.25 44.22 -20.67
C ALA A 190 57.65 45.37 -21.54
N LYS A 191 56.32 45.54 -21.53
CA LYS A 191 55.64 46.64 -22.26
C LYS A 191 55.56 47.93 -21.45
N SER A 192 55.65 47.89 -20.12
CA SER A 192 55.80 49.10 -19.30
C SER A 192 57.21 49.65 -19.37
N ASP A 193 58.23 48.79 -19.46
CA ASP A 193 59.63 49.20 -19.60
C ASP A 193 59.91 49.88 -20.95
N GLU A 194 59.18 49.52 -22.02
CA GLU A 194 59.27 50.18 -23.33
C GLU A 194 58.56 51.55 -23.43
N LYS A 195 57.78 51.98 -22.42
CA LYS A 195 57.09 53.29 -22.42
C LYS A 195 57.93 54.46 -21.89
N GLY A 196 59.25 54.36 -22.06
CA GLY A 196 60.24 55.35 -21.66
C GLY A 196 60.99 56.08 -22.77
N VAL A 197 60.58 56.04 -24.06
CA VAL A 197 61.13 56.90 -25.14
C VAL A 197 60.05 57.17 -26.22
N PRO A 198 59.85 58.41 -26.69
CA PRO A 198 58.79 58.75 -27.64
C PRO A 198 59.20 58.49 -29.10
N GLY A 199 58.23 58.02 -29.91
CA GLY A 199 58.20 58.33 -31.34
C GLY A 199 58.33 57.14 -32.31
N LYS A 200 57.19 56.54 -32.67
CA LYS A 200 56.57 56.52 -34.01
C LYS A 200 55.67 55.29 -34.18
N LYS A 201 54.37 55.53 -34.37
CA LYS A 201 53.40 54.57 -34.92
C LYS A 201 53.53 54.52 -36.48
N PRO A 202 52.67 53.80 -37.22
CA PRO A 202 52.87 52.42 -37.66
C PRO A 202 52.76 52.28 -39.20
N VAL A 203 53.22 51.18 -39.81
CA VAL A 203 52.88 50.89 -41.22
C VAL A 203 52.19 49.53 -41.35
N VAL A 204 50.86 49.64 -41.37
CA VAL A 204 49.88 48.98 -42.23
C VAL A 204 50.37 47.83 -43.13
N GLY A 205 49.77 46.65 -42.94
CA GLY A 205 49.71 45.55 -43.91
C GLY A 205 48.42 44.74 -43.74
N LYS A 206 47.32 45.23 -44.33
CA LYS A 206 46.09 44.50 -44.72
C LYS A 206 46.49 43.24 -45.53
N LYS A 207 45.77 42.11 -45.63
CA LYS A 207 44.33 41.79 -45.58
C LYS A 207 44.22 40.25 -45.69
N GLY A 208 43.17 39.63 -45.15
CA GLY A 208 42.89 38.22 -45.37
C GLY A 208 41.81 37.61 -44.48
N LYS A 209 40.60 38.19 -44.49
CA LYS A 209 39.41 37.68 -43.80
C LYS A 209 39.01 36.28 -44.32
N THR A 210 38.60 35.40 -43.41
CA THR A 210 37.42 34.55 -43.65
C THR A 210 36.57 34.55 -42.38
N GLU A 211 35.50 35.34 -42.43
CA GLU A 211 34.43 35.37 -41.44
C GLU A 211 33.52 34.15 -41.64
N LYS A 212 33.29 33.36 -40.59
CA LYS A 212 32.00 32.69 -40.37
C LYS A 212 31.50 33.03 -38.97
N LYS A 213 30.37 33.75 -38.95
CA LYS A 213 29.55 34.16 -37.80
C LYS A 213 29.26 33.00 -36.84
N PRO A 214 29.28 33.24 -35.51
CA PRO A 214 28.42 32.54 -34.56
C PRO A 214 27.12 33.33 -34.36
N ALA A 215 25.98 32.65 -34.46
CA ALA A 215 24.70 33.17 -34.00
C ALA A 215 24.61 33.02 -32.47
N GLU A 216 24.48 34.15 -31.80
CA GLU A 216 24.24 34.26 -30.36
C GLU A 216 22.74 34.10 -30.07
N LYS A 217 22.38 33.17 -29.18
CA LYS A 217 21.12 33.22 -28.41
C LYS A 217 21.48 33.28 -26.93
N LYS A 218 21.07 34.38 -26.30
CA LYS A 218 21.19 34.74 -24.88
C LYS A 218 20.72 33.63 -23.92
N PRO A 219 21.35 33.48 -22.75
CA PRO A 219 20.67 33.04 -21.53
C PRO A 219 20.24 34.27 -20.70
N THR A 220 18.97 34.31 -20.35
CA THR A 220 18.43 35.16 -19.28
C THR A 220 18.88 34.61 -17.92
N THR A 221 19.46 35.49 -17.12
CA THR A 221 19.80 35.31 -15.71
C THR A 221 18.53 35.56 -14.88
N GLU A 222 18.08 34.59 -14.09
CA GLU A 222 17.21 34.83 -12.94
C GLU A 222 17.96 34.44 -11.67
N GLU A 223 18.19 35.44 -10.82
CA GLU A 223 18.68 35.33 -9.47
C GLU A 223 17.65 34.62 -8.57
N LYS A 224 18.12 33.66 -7.74
CA LYS A 224 17.53 33.44 -6.42
C LYS A 224 18.63 33.29 -5.37
N LYS A 225 18.52 34.15 -4.35
CA LYS A 225 19.36 34.36 -3.17
C LYS A 225 19.64 33.08 -2.34
N PRO A 226 20.75 33.02 -1.60
CA PRO A 226 20.87 32.11 -0.45
C PRO A 226 20.16 32.71 0.78
N VAL A 227 19.41 31.86 1.49
CA VAL A 227 18.84 32.13 2.81
C VAL A 227 19.82 31.59 3.85
N ALA A 228 20.06 32.42 4.88
CA ALA A 228 20.82 32.10 6.09
C ALA A 228 20.11 31.05 6.96
#